data_AF-A0A2I0WR29-F1
#
_entry.id   AF-A0A2I0WR29-F1
#
_cell.length_a   1.000
_cell.length_b   1.000
_cell.length_c   1.000
_cell.angle_alpha   90.00
_cell.angle_beta   90.00
_cell.angle_gamma   90.00
#
_symmetry.space_group_name_H-M   'P 1'
#
loop_
_entity.id
_entity.type
_entity.pdbx_description
1 polymer ?
#
loop_
_entity_poly.entity_id
_entity_poly.type
_entity_poly.pdbx_seq_one_letter_code
_entity_poly.pdbx_strand_id
1 'polypeptide(L)' 'MAAIVWQTPANPPEPEDYIFFKGKRYVRPYYFEFISHVKNRWAGKTIVDLFTEEFRGRPYEYYVCLFFLIFSFYVGGLVV' A
#
# COMPACT_ATOMS: atom_id res chain seq x y z
N MET A 1 11.59 21.05 -3.73
CA MET A 1 11.16 19.65 -3.84
C MET A 1 10.01 19.42 -2.87
N ALA A 2 8.88 18.86 -3.29
CA ALA A 2 7.81 18.50 -2.36
C ALA A 2 8.24 17.22 -1.62
N ALA A 3 8.30 17.27 -0.29
CA ALA A 3 8.56 16.08 0.52
C ALA A 3 7.35 15.16 0.45
N ILE A 4 7.57 13.84 0.36
CA ILE A 4 6.50 12.85 0.46
C ILE A 4 5.98 12.88 1.90
N VAL A 5 4.71 13.23 2.07
CA VAL A 5 4.02 13.20 3.38
C VAL A 5 3.25 11.90 3.49
N TRP A 6 3.71 11.03 4.38
CA TRP A 6 3.07 9.75 4.67
C TRP A 6 1.90 9.95 5.61
N GLN A 7 0.74 9.36 5.30
CA GLN A 7 -0.36 9.31 6.26
C GLN A 7 -0.20 8.11 7.19
N THR A 8 -0.17 8.39 8.48
CA THR A 8 -0.10 7.40 9.56
C THR A 8 -1.23 7.69 10.55
N PRO A 9 -1.58 6.76 11.45
CA PRO A 9 -2.55 7.05 12.51
C PRO A 9 -2.17 8.27 13.38
N ALA A 10 -0.88 8.62 13.43
CA ALA A 10 -0.37 9.79 14.14
C ALA A 10 -0.51 11.10 13.35
N ASN A 11 -0.72 11.04 12.04
CA ASN A 11 -0.92 12.17 11.14
C ASN A 11 -2.32 12.08 10.51
N PRO A 12 -3.37 12.51 11.24
CA PRO A 12 -4.73 12.49 10.71
C PRO A 12 -4.87 13.42 9.50
N PRO A 13 -5.80 13.13 8.56
CA PRO A 13 -6.03 13.99 7.41
C PRO A 13 -6.58 15.35 7.84
N GLU A 14 -6.02 16.41 7.24
CA GLU A 14 -6.47 17.78 7.48
C GLU A 14 -7.74 18.10 6.64
N PRO A 15 -8.53 19.12 7.00
CA PRO A 15 -9.71 19.53 6.23
C PRO A 15 -9.45 19.70 4.72
N GLU A 16 -8.26 20.13 4.35
CA GLU A 16 -7.78 20.42 2.99
C GLU A 16 -7.54 19.14 2.15
N ASP A 17 -7.35 17.99 2.83
CA ASP A 17 -7.19 16.68 2.21
C ASP A 17 -8.52 16.10 1.70
N TYR A 18 -9.66 16.66 2.14
CA TYR A 18 -10.96 16.18 1.74
C TYR A 18 -11.47 16.83 0.46
N ILE A 19 -11.94 16.01 -0.48
CA ILE A 19 -12.62 16.44 -1.69
C ILE A 19 -14.11 16.12 -1.56
N PHE A 20 -14.96 17.14 -1.65
CA PHE A 20 -16.41 16.95 -1.68
C PHE A 20 -16.89 16.83 -3.12
N PHE A 21 -17.42 15.65 -3.48
CA PHE A 21 -17.96 15.39 -4.80
C PHE A 21 -19.34 14.76 -4.70
N LYS A 22 -20.35 15.41 -5.31
CA LYS A 22 -21.76 14.97 -5.30
C LYS A 22 -22.29 14.64 -3.90
N GLY A 23 -21.97 15.47 -2.91
CA GLY A 23 -22.41 15.28 -1.51
C GLY A 23 -21.67 14.19 -0.73
N LYS A 24 -20.65 13.55 -1.33
CA LYS A 24 -19.79 12.55 -0.67
C LYS A 24 -18.41 13.15 -0.39
N ARG A 25 -17.83 12.79 0.75
CA ARG A 25 -16.49 13.21 1.17
C ARG A 25 -15.48 12.13 0.78
N TYR A 26 -14.52 12.50 -0.05
CA TYR A 26 -13.37 11.69 -0.47
C TYR A 26 -12.10 12.23 0.17
N VAL A 27 -11.07 11.41 0.29
CA VAL A 27 -9.71 11.84 0.69
C VAL A 27 -8.85 11.89 -0.57
N ARG A 28 -8.02 12.92 -0.72
CA ARG A 28 -7.02 13.00 -1.79
C ARG A 28 -6.14 11.75 -1.78
N PRO A 29 -5.64 11.27 -2.94
CA PRO A 29 -4.70 10.16 -2.97
C PRO A 29 -3.51 10.43 -2.05
N TYR A 30 -3.23 9.49 -1.15
CA TYR A 30 -2.14 9.59 -0.17
C TYR A 30 -1.23 8.36 -0.24
N TYR A 31 0.03 8.55 0.14
CA TYR A 31 0.97 7.45 0.29
C TYR A 31 0.72 6.75 1.63
N PHE A 32 0.49 5.44 1.56
CA PHE A 32 0.26 4.59 2.72
C PHE A 32 1.27 3.45 2.74
N GLU A 33 1.93 3.27 3.87
CA GLU A 33 2.84 2.16 4.10
C GLU A 33 2.08 0.99 4.72
N PHE A 34 2.05 -0.13 4.02
CA PHE A 34 1.47 -1.36 4.55
C PHE A 34 2.50 -2.07 5.43
N ILE A 35 2.32 -2.00 6.75
CA ILE A 35 3.16 -2.69 7.72
C ILE A 35 2.40 -3.92 8.24
N SER A 36 3.02 -5.10 8.14
CA SER A 36 2.46 -6.33 8.68
C SER A 36 3.53 -7.12 9.44
N HIS A 37 3.26 -7.46 10.70
CA HIS A 37 4.18 -8.22 11.53
C HIS A 37 4.01 -9.71 11.32
N VAL A 38 5.07 -10.40 10.89
CA VAL A 38 5.04 -11.84 10.59
C VAL A 38 4.55 -12.63 11.80
N LYS A 39 3.49 -13.43 11.60
CA LYS A 39 2.94 -14.33 12.62
C LYS A 39 3.10 -15.78 12.18
N ASN A 40 3.22 -16.69 13.14
CA ASN A 40 3.49 -18.11 12.85
C ASN A 40 2.42 -18.76 11.93
N ARG A 41 1.16 -18.29 11.99
CA ARG A 41 0.07 -18.72 11.09
C ARG A 41 0.31 -18.43 9.59
N TRP A 42 1.31 -17.61 9.26
CA TRP A 42 1.65 -17.24 7.88
C TRP A 42 2.85 -18.03 7.35
N ALA A 43 3.39 -18.97 8.13
CA ALA A 43 4.43 -19.86 7.67
C ALA A 43 3.96 -20.60 6.40
N GLY A 44 4.81 -20.59 5.36
CA GLY A 44 4.53 -21.23 4.08
C GLY A 44 3.67 -20.43 3.09
N LYS A 45 3.23 -19.21 3.43
CA LYS A 45 2.53 -18.33 2.48
C LYS A 45 3.51 -17.43 1.73
N THR A 46 3.22 -17.16 0.46
CA THR A 46 3.97 -16.15 -0.29
C THR A 46 3.60 -14.75 0.17
N ILE A 47 4.47 -13.76 -0.09
CA ILE A 47 4.18 -12.36 0.19
C ILE A 47 2.91 -11.89 -0.52
N VAL A 48 2.70 -12.30 -1.78
CA VAL A 48 1.50 -11.92 -2.55
C VAL A 48 0.23 -12.48 -1.90
N ASP A 49 0.25 -13.75 -1.48
CA ASP A 49 -0.90 -14.38 -0.82
C ASP A 49 -1.18 -13.74 0.53
N LEU A 50 -0.12 -13.48 1.32
CA LEU A 50 -0.23 -12.81 2.62
C LEU A 50 -0.87 -11.44 2.49
N PHE A 51 -0.42 -10.63 1.52
CA PHE A 51 -0.97 -9.30 1.28
C PHE A 51 -2.40 -9.35 0.75
N THR A 52 -2.73 -10.30 -0.13
CA THR A 52 -4.08 -10.44 -0.66
C THR A 52 -5.08 -10.86 0.42
N GLU A 53 -4.67 -11.74 1.34
CA GLU A 53 -5.53 -12.21 2.44
C GLU A 53 -5.79 -11.12 3.50
N GLU A 54 -4.75 -10.40 3.90
CA GLU A 54 -4.82 -9.37 4.94
C GLU A 54 -5.42 -8.05 4.40
N PHE A 55 -5.07 -7.67 3.17
CA PHE A 55 -5.51 -6.44 2.53
C PHE A 55 -6.43 -6.71 1.33
N ARG A 56 -7.67 -7.08 1.61
CA ARG A 56 -8.69 -7.42 0.58
C ARG A 56 -9.21 -6.22 -0.24
N GLY A 57 -8.53 -5.08 -0.21
CA GLY A 57 -8.96 -3.85 -0.85
C GLY A 57 -8.70 -3.78 -2.36
N ARG A 58 -7.88 -4.69 -2.89
CA ARG A 58 -7.45 -4.73 -4.30
C ARG A 58 -7.49 -6.18 -4.83
N PRO A 59 -7.64 -6.39 -6.15
CA PRO A 59 -7.62 -7.73 -6.74
C PRO A 59 -6.22 -8.36 -6.63
N TYR A 60 -6.13 -9.69 -6.64
CA TYR A 60 -4.86 -10.43 -6.57
C TYR A 60 -3.83 -9.95 -7.62
N GLU A 61 -4.29 -9.76 -8.86
CA GLU A 61 -3.46 -9.27 -9.97
C GLU A 61 -2.77 -7.93 -9.69
N TYR A 62 -3.39 -7.07 -8.88
CA TYR A 62 -2.77 -5.81 -8.47
C TYR A 62 -1.50 -6.07 -7.64
N TYR A 63 -1.55 -7.02 -6.71
CA TYR A 63 -0.41 -7.38 -5.86
C TYR A 63 0.66 -8.16 -6.63
N VAL A 64 0.25 -9.00 -7.58
CA VAL A 64 1.15 -9.67 -8.52
C VAL A 64 1.93 -8.64 -9.33
N CYS A 65 1.24 -7.72 -10.03
CA CYS A 65 1.88 -6.66 -10.81
C CYS A 65 2.76 -5.75 -9.95
N LEU A 66 2.31 -5.40 -8.74
CA LEU A 66 3.10 -4.61 -7.80
C LEU A 66 4.39 -5.33 -7.42
N PHE A 67 4.30 -6.60 -7.05
CA PHE A 67 5.45 -7.42 -6.68
C PHE A 67 6.40 -7.58 -7.87
N PHE A 68 5.88 -7.90 -9.06
CA PHE A 68 6.68 -8.00 -10.27
C PHE A 68 7.32 -6.68 -10.68
N LEU A 69 6.64 -5.54 -10.55
CA LEU A 69 7.23 -4.23 -10.83
C LEU A 69 8.37 -3.94 -9.83
N ILE A 70 8.12 -4.09 -8.54
CA ILE A 70 9.14 -3.88 -7.50
C ILE A 70 10.34 -4.81 -7.72
N PHE A 71 10.10 -6.10 -7.98
CA PHE A 71 11.17 -7.08 -8.22
C PHE A 71 11.86 -6.90 -9.59
N SER A 72 11.15 -6.46 -10.63
CA SER A 72 11.75 -6.17 -11.93
C SER A 72 12.62 -4.91 -11.88
N PHE A 73 12.26 -3.92 -11.06
CA PHE A 73 13.15 -2.80 -10.73
C PHE A 73 14.36 -3.29 -9.91
N TYR A 74 14.19 -4.29 -9.04
CA TYR A 74 15.29 -4.91 -8.29
C TYR A 74 16.23 -5.77 -9.16
N VAL A 75 15.74 -6.46 -10.20
CA VAL A 75 16.57 -7.33 -11.09
C VAL A 75 17.30 -6.53 -12.19
N GLY A 76 17.07 -5.23 -12.32
CA GLY A 76 17.79 -4.33 -13.24
C GLY A 76 18.53 -3.17 -12.58
N GLY A 77 18.49 -3.08 -11.25
CA GLY A 77 19.06 -1.97 -10.47
C GLY A 77 19.45 -2.32 -9.01
N LEU A 78 19.43 -3.61 -8.67
CA LEU A 78 19.96 -4.29 -7.48
C LEU A 78 19.41 -3.89 -6.11
N VAL A 79 18.58 -4.77 -5.52
CA VAL A 79 18.75 -5.29 -4.13
C VAL A 79 18.22 -6.74 -4.06
N VAL A 80 19.04 -7.72 -4.50
CA VAL A 80 18.87 -9.20 -4.39
C VAL A 80 17.65 -9.83 -5.08
#